data_AF-X0X4N4-F1
#
_entry.id   AF-X0X4N4-F1
#
_cell.length_a   1.000
_cell.length_b   1.000
_cell.length_c   1.000
_cell.angle_alpha   90.00
_cell.angle_beta   90.00
_cell.angle_gamma   90.00
#
_symmetry.space_group_name_H-M   'P 1'
#
loop_
_entity.id
_entity.type
_entity.pdbx_description
1 polymer ?
#
loop_
_entity_poly.entity_id
_entity_poly.type
_entity_poly.pdbx_seq_one_letter_code
_entity_poly.pdbx_strand_id
1 'polypeptide(L)'
;GYFYAYHEYLPGPGYSTAQHAERFKELTQDVVVIKRVGGSHQEDEIRQGYTAHGWHIQESKINRVLPQVDKVIGLMELKKFFIFNDLCNYLEELMNCLWKRDSHGVITNEIEHEERYHLCACARYLLSDFTPETVEQGGWQSTRSSFRF
;
A
#
# COMPACT_ATOMS: atom_id res chain seq x y z
N GLY A 1 -10.86 -6.68 10.46
CA GLY A 1 -9.79 -6.18 11.37
C GLY A 1 -9.41 -4.71 11.13
N TYR A 2 -8.54 -4.17 11.99
CA TYR A 2 -7.91 -2.83 11.90
C TYR A 2 -6.43 -2.97 11.51
N PHE A 3 -5.88 -1.98 10.81
CA PHE A 3 -4.47 -1.90 10.41
C PHE A 3 -3.77 -0.76 11.15
N TYR A 4 -2.54 -1.01 11.60
CA TYR A 4 -1.70 -0.05 12.29
C TYR A 4 -0.34 -0.01 11.60
N ALA A 5 0.03 1.12 11.01
CA ALA A 5 1.40 1.39 10.58
C ALA A 5 2.19 1.85 11.81
N TYR A 6 3.20 1.05 12.19
CA TYR A 6 3.95 1.23 13.44
C TYR A 6 5.47 1.36 13.24
N HIS A 7 5.96 1.14 12.03
CA HIS A 7 7.39 1.24 11.71
C HIS A 7 7.56 1.62 10.24
N GLU A 8 8.51 2.51 9.97
CA GLU A 8 8.92 2.90 8.62
C GLU A 8 10.41 2.64 8.40
N TYR A 9 10.81 2.36 7.17
CA TYR A 9 12.20 2.19 6.79
C TYR A 9 12.44 2.81 5.43
N LEU A 10 13.17 3.93 5.43
CA LEU A 10 13.51 4.70 4.24
C LEU A 10 14.98 5.15 4.36
N PRO A 11 15.95 4.25 4.14
CA PRO A 11 17.37 4.50 4.43
C PRO A 11 18.06 5.45 3.43
N GLY A 12 17.33 5.90 2.39
CA GLY A 12 17.91 6.63 1.27
C GLY A 12 18.70 5.73 0.30
N PRO A 13 19.43 6.32 -0.65
CA PRO A 13 20.21 5.58 -1.65
C PRO A 13 21.49 4.96 -1.06
N GLY A 14 22.12 4.06 -1.82
CA GLY A 14 23.45 3.51 -1.49
C GLY A 14 23.44 2.13 -0.82
N TYR A 15 22.27 1.50 -0.71
CA TYR A 15 22.11 0.17 -0.13
C TYR A 15 21.85 -0.87 -1.23
N SER A 16 22.52 -2.00 -1.11
CA SER A 16 22.27 -3.18 -1.95
C SER A 16 21.05 -3.96 -1.46
N THR A 17 20.46 -4.77 -2.34
CA THR A 17 19.38 -5.70 -1.98
C THR A 17 19.75 -6.61 -0.81
N ALA A 18 21.01 -7.06 -0.72
CA ALA A 18 21.52 -7.85 0.39
C ALA A 18 21.44 -7.10 1.73
N GLN A 19 21.88 -5.84 1.75
CA GLN A 19 21.84 -5.01 2.96
C GLN A 19 20.41 -4.71 3.40
N HIS A 20 19.50 -4.45 2.45
CA HIS A 20 18.07 -4.30 2.77
C HIS A 20 17.47 -5.60 3.34
N ALA A 21 17.77 -6.75 2.74
CA ALA A 21 17.28 -8.04 3.21
C ALA A 21 17.74 -8.34 4.65
N GLU A 22 19.02 -8.13 4.97
CA GLU A 22 19.52 -8.27 6.34
C GLU A 22 18.85 -7.29 7.30
N ARG A 23 18.72 -6.03 6.89
CA ARG A 23 18.05 -5.02 7.72
C ARG A 23 16.60 -5.39 8.02
N PHE A 24 15.86 -5.93 7.04
CA PHE A 24 14.50 -6.40 7.29
C PHE A 24 14.46 -7.56 8.27
N LYS A 25 15.38 -8.52 8.18
CA LYS A 25 15.46 -9.62 9.16
C LYS A 25 15.70 -9.11 10.57
N GLU A 26 16.61 -8.14 10.74
CA GLU A 26 16.89 -7.49 12.03
C GLU A 26 15.65 -6.77 12.57
N LEU A 27 15.00 -5.94 11.74
CA LEU A 27 13.83 -5.16 12.12
C LEU A 27 12.64 -6.03 12.52
N THR A 28 12.55 -7.24 11.96
CA THR A 28 11.44 -8.15 12.21
C THR A 28 11.78 -9.31 13.15
N GLN A 29 12.95 -9.31 13.79
CA GLN A 29 13.43 -10.47 14.58
C GLN A 29 12.48 -10.87 15.73
N ASP A 30 11.78 -9.89 16.30
CA ASP A 30 10.89 -10.07 17.46
C ASP A 30 9.40 -10.19 17.07
N VAL A 31 9.08 -10.28 15.77
CA VAL A 31 7.70 -10.35 15.29
C VAL A 31 7.51 -11.48 14.27
N VAL A 32 6.30 -12.02 14.22
CA VAL A 32 5.93 -12.99 13.19
C VAL A 32 5.53 -12.25 11.91
N VAL A 33 6.32 -12.41 10.85
CA VAL A 33 6.03 -11.84 9.53
C VAL A 33 5.08 -12.76 8.76
N ILE A 34 3.81 -12.37 8.68
CA ILE A 34 2.77 -13.15 7.98
C ILE A 34 2.83 -12.95 6.46
N LYS A 35 3.21 -11.75 6.01
CA LYS A 35 3.17 -11.38 4.59
C LYS A 35 4.28 -10.38 4.29
N ARG A 36 4.91 -10.54 3.12
CA ARG A 36 5.92 -9.65 2.53
C ARG A 36 5.46 -9.33 1.10
N VAL A 37 5.13 -8.08 0.83
CA VAL A 37 4.65 -7.62 -0.48
C VAL A 37 5.42 -6.39 -0.88
N GLY A 38 5.78 -6.27 -2.14
CA GLY A 38 6.47 -5.08 -2.61
C GLY A 38 6.88 -5.15 -4.07
N GLY A 39 7.21 -3.95 -4.55
CA GLY A 39 7.69 -3.68 -5.89
C GLY A 39 6.60 -3.62 -6.95
N SER A 40 6.91 -2.92 -8.03
CA SER A 40 6.04 -2.85 -9.20
C SER A 40 6.08 -4.17 -9.98
N HIS A 41 5.11 -4.37 -10.89
CA HIS A 41 5.09 -5.55 -11.77
C HIS A 41 6.43 -5.75 -12.52
N GLN A 42 7.10 -4.65 -12.88
CA GLN A 42 8.32 -4.64 -13.67
C GLN A 42 9.60 -4.96 -12.86
N GLU A 43 9.51 -5.06 -11.53
CA GLU A 43 10.67 -5.23 -10.63
C GLU A 43 10.97 -6.70 -10.27
N ASP A 44 10.79 -7.61 -11.22
CA ASP A 44 10.97 -9.04 -10.94
C ASP A 44 12.41 -9.40 -10.56
N GLU A 45 13.40 -8.82 -11.24
CA GLU A 45 14.82 -9.00 -10.92
C GLU A 45 15.14 -8.55 -9.48
N ILE A 46 14.53 -7.46 -9.01
CA ILE A 46 14.71 -6.95 -7.66
C ILE A 46 14.15 -7.94 -6.64
N ARG A 47 12.93 -8.46 -6.86
CA ARG A 47 12.31 -9.48 -5.99
C ARG A 47 13.12 -10.79 -5.95
N GLN A 48 13.67 -11.20 -7.09
CA GLN A 48 14.56 -12.35 -7.16
C GLN A 48 15.84 -12.11 -6.34
N GLY A 49 16.41 -10.90 -6.40
CA GLY A 49 17.54 -10.50 -5.56
C GLY A 49 17.23 -10.62 -4.06
N TYR A 50 16.07 -10.12 -3.62
CA TYR A 50 15.64 -10.26 -2.22
C TYR A 50 15.46 -11.74 -1.82
N THR A 51 14.89 -12.54 -2.72
CA THR A 51 14.72 -13.99 -2.51
C THR A 51 16.06 -14.71 -2.39
N ALA A 52 17.05 -14.36 -3.20
CA ALA A 52 18.41 -14.90 -3.14
C ALA A 52 19.11 -14.62 -1.80
N HIS A 53 18.73 -13.53 -1.11
CA HIS A 53 19.21 -13.19 0.23
C HIS A 53 18.28 -13.67 1.35
N GLY A 54 17.36 -14.60 1.08
CA GLY A 54 16.49 -15.21 2.08
C GLY A 54 15.32 -14.34 2.53
N TRP A 55 15.01 -13.27 1.80
CA TRP A 55 13.87 -12.38 2.08
C TRP A 55 12.88 -12.39 0.93
N HIS A 56 12.06 -13.44 0.81
CA HIS A 56 11.12 -13.54 -0.29
C HIS A 56 10.01 -12.47 -0.22
N ILE A 57 9.89 -11.66 -1.28
CA ILE A 57 8.85 -10.62 -1.46
C ILE A 57 7.91 -11.05 -2.57
N GLN A 58 6.61 -10.98 -2.31
CA GLN A 58 5.57 -11.27 -3.31
C GLN A 58 5.17 -9.99 -4.06
N GLU A 59 4.82 -10.14 -5.34
CA GLU A 59 4.14 -9.09 -6.08
C GLU A 59 2.76 -8.81 -5.43
N SER A 60 2.33 -7.54 -5.46
CA SER A 60 1.00 -7.15 -5.03
C SER A 60 -0.08 -7.81 -5.90
N LYS A 61 -1.16 -8.33 -5.28
CA LYS A 61 -2.32 -8.89 -6.00
C LYS A 61 -2.94 -7.91 -7.01
N ILE A 62 -2.96 -6.64 -6.66
CA ILE A 62 -3.42 -5.56 -7.54
C ILE A 62 -2.17 -4.91 -8.11
N ASN A 63 -2.02 -4.88 -9.44
CA ASN A 63 -0.83 -4.38 -10.13
C ASN A 63 -1.05 -3.02 -10.84
N ARG A 64 -2.24 -2.42 -10.68
CA ARG A 64 -2.56 -1.08 -11.20
C ARG A 64 -2.61 -0.09 -10.05
N VAL A 65 -1.96 1.06 -10.21
CA VAL A 65 -1.83 2.10 -9.18
C VAL A 65 -3.21 2.58 -8.70
N LEU A 66 -4.10 2.97 -9.61
CA LEU A 66 -5.39 3.56 -9.24
C LEU A 66 -6.26 2.63 -8.35
N PRO A 67 -6.49 1.35 -8.69
CA PRO A 67 -7.18 0.43 -7.78
C PRO A 67 -6.48 0.18 -6.44
N GLN A 68 -5.14 0.30 -6.36
CA GLN A 68 -4.43 0.25 -5.07
C GLN A 68 -4.72 1.50 -4.24
N VAL A 69 -4.70 2.69 -4.87
CA VAL A 69 -5.04 3.97 -4.22
C VAL A 69 -6.48 3.91 -3.67
N ASP A 70 -7.44 3.47 -4.48
CA ASP A 70 -8.85 3.36 -4.08
C ASP A 70 -9.02 2.47 -2.83
N LYS A 71 -8.26 1.37 -2.74
CA LYS A 71 -8.26 0.50 -1.57
C LYS A 71 -7.74 1.20 -0.32
N VAL A 72 -6.64 1.94 -0.43
CA VAL A 72 -6.07 2.68 0.70
C VAL A 72 -7.03 3.77 1.16
N ILE A 73 -7.59 4.56 0.23
CA ILE A 73 -8.58 5.61 0.54
C ILE A 73 -9.79 4.98 1.23
N GLY A 74 -10.34 3.88 0.69
CA GLY A 74 -11.47 3.19 1.31
C GLY A 74 -11.17 2.71 2.74
N LEU A 75 -9.96 2.22 3.01
CA LEU A 75 -9.55 1.84 4.38
C LEU A 75 -9.45 3.05 5.32
N MET A 76 -8.96 4.19 4.83
CA MET A 76 -8.88 5.44 5.60
C MET A 76 -10.28 6.01 5.89
N GLU A 77 -11.16 6.08 4.90
CA GLU A 77 -12.54 6.57 5.04
C GLU A 77 -13.36 5.71 6.02
N LEU A 78 -13.14 4.39 6.00
CA LEU A 78 -13.75 3.45 6.94
C LEU A 78 -13.11 3.48 8.33
N LYS A 79 -12.12 4.34 8.58
CA LYS A 79 -11.34 4.41 9.84
C LYS A 79 -10.73 3.07 10.24
N LYS A 80 -10.23 2.32 9.26
CA LYS A 80 -9.62 1.00 9.44
C LYS A 80 -8.09 1.03 9.37
N PHE A 81 -7.49 2.16 9.04
CA PHE A 81 -6.04 2.32 8.95
C PHE A 81 -5.58 3.46 9.85
N PHE A 82 -4.77 3.12 10.85
CA PHE A 82 -4.18 4.04 11.80
C PHE A 82 -2.68 4.12 11.56
N ILE A 83 -2.13 5.32 11.68
CA ILE A 83 -0.71 5.62 11.45
C ILE A 83 -0.19 6.21 12.75
N PHE A 84 0.89 5.64 13.29
CA PHE A 84 1.52 6.22 14.47
C PHE A 84 2.17 7.56 14.10
N ASN A 85 2.17 8.51 15.03
CA ASN A 85 2.57 9.89 14.76
C ASN A 85 4.09 10.10 14.64
N ASP A 86 4.89 9.08 14.96
CA ASP A 86 6.34 9.04 14.84
C ASP A 86 6.83 8.55 13.48
N LEU A 87 5.91 8.12 12.59
CA LEU A 87 6.21 7.77 11.20
C LEU A 87 6.28 9.04 10.34
N CYS A 88 7.23 9.91 10.69
CA CYS A 88 7.33 11.26 10.13
C CYS A 88 7.52 11.25 8.61
N ASN A 89 8.35 10.35 8.07
CA ASN A 89 8.59 10.29 6.62
C ASN A 89 7.32 9.84 5.89
N TYR A 90 6.60 8.86 6.43
CA TYR A 90 5.36 8.39 5.83
C TYR A 90 4.26 9.45 5.87
N LEU A 91 4.12 10.18 6.99
CA LEU A 91 3.16 11.28 7.10
C LEU A 91 3.51 12.41 6.13
N GLU A 92 4.79 12.73 5.96
CA GLU A 92 5.26 13.72 4.98
C GLU A 92 4.90 13.29 3.55
N GLU A 93 5.20 12.06 3.16
CA GLU A 93 4.80 11.57 1.84
C GLU A 93 3.27 11.60 1.67
N LEU A 94 2.50 11.16 2.69
CA LEU A 94 1.04 11.11 2.62
C LEU A 94 0.42 12.49 2.43
N MET A 95 0.98 13.53 3.05
CA MET A 95 0.52 14.91 2.91
C MET A 95 0.89 15.54 1.57
N ASN A 96 1.94 15.05 0.91
CA ASN A 96 2.46 15.63 -0.33
C ASN A 96 2.18 14.79 -1.59
N CYS A 97 1.72 13.54 -1.45
CA CYS A 97 1.39 12.65 -2.56
C CYS A 97 0.09 13.09 -3.28
N LEU A 98 0.22 14.05 -4.18
CA LEU A 98 -0.88 14.67 -4.90
C LEU A 98 -1.12 14.05 -6.29
N TRP A 99 -2.34 14.23 -6.81
CA TRP A 99 -2.65 13.94 -8.20
C TRP A 99 -2.06 14.99 -9.13
N LYS A 100 -1.47 14.52 -10.23
CA LYS A 100 -0.97 15.37 -11.31
C LYS A 100 -2.10 16.16 -11.95
N ARG A 101 -1.79 17.38 -12.37
CA ARG A 101 -2.68 18.23 -13.15
C ARG A 101 -2.22 18.30 -14.60
N ASP A 102 -3.16 18.34 -15.52
CA ASP A 102 -2.88 18.56 -16.94
C ASP A 102 -2.59 20.04 -17.26
N SER A 103 -2.36 20.35 -18.53
CA SER A 103 -2.10 21.72 -19.01
C SER A 103 -3.27 22.70 -18.78
N HIS A 104 -4.46 22.20 -18.45
CA HIS A 104 -5.65 22.98 -18.16
C HIS A 104 -5.95 23.05 -16.66
N GLY A 105 -5.10 22.46 -15.81
CA GLY A 105 -5.28 22.41 -14.37
C GLY A 105 -6.27 21.35 -13.90
N VAL A 106 -6.69 20.43 -14.77
CA VAL A 106 -7.60 19.33 -14.44
C VAL A 106 -6.80 18.19 -13.80
N ILE A 107 -7.33 17.64 -12.70
CA ILE A 107 -6.75 16.49 -12.00
C ILE A 107 -6.81 15.26 -12.92
N THR A 108 -5.68 14.56 -13.04
CA THR A 108 -5.57 13.30 -13.79
C THR A 108 -5.63 12.09 -12.86
N ASN A 109 -5.53 10.88 -13.43
CA ASN A 109 -5.42 9.62 -12.68
C ASN A 109 -3.96 9.20 -12.41
N GLU A 110 -3.02 10.13 -12.55
CA GLU A 110 -1.58 9.91 -12.32
C GLU A 110 -1.13 10.64 -11.06
N ILE A 111 -0.22 10.04 -10.30
CA ILE A 111 0.41 10.68 -9.14
C ILE A 111 1.52 11.62 -9.63
N GLU A 112 1.56 12.84 -9.11
CA GLU A 112 2.59 13.82 -9.45
C GLU A 112 3.93 13.43 -8.82
N HIS A 113 4.98 13.20 -9.63
CA HIS A 113 6.28 12.74 -9.12
C HIS A 113 6.20 11.44 -8.30
N GLU A 114 5.45 10.45 -8.79
CA GLU A 114 5.21 9.16 -8.10
C GLU A 114 6.50 8.51 -7.59
N GLU A 115 7.61 8.67 -8.31
CA GLU A 115 8.92 8.13 -7.96
C GLU A 115 9.47 8.60 -6.61
N ARG A 116 8.93 9.69 -6.04
CA ARG A 116 9.36 10.25 -4.75
C ARG A 116 8.63 9.66 -3.54
N TYR A 117 7.49 8.99 -3.76
CA TYR A 117 6.62 8.53 -2.67
C TYR A 117 6.76 7.02 -2.42
N HIS A 118 7.92 6.64 -1.92
CA HIS A 118 8.29 5.24 -1.71
C HIS A 118 7.45 4.57 -0.62
N LEU A 119 7.23 5.26 0.52
CA LEU A 119 6.43 4.72 1.62
C LEU A 119 4.94 4.66 1.26
N CYS A 120 4.42 5.62 0.50
CA CYS A 120 3.05 5.53 -0.03
C CYS A 120 2.88 4.39 -1.03
N ALA A 121 3.89 4.13 -1.88
CA ALA A 121 3.89 2.96 -2.76
C ALA A 121 3.89 1.65 -1.95
N CYS A 122 4.76 1.54 -0.95
CA CYS A 122 4.80 0.41 -0.03
C CYS A 122 3.45 0.18 0.67
N ALA A 123 2.83 1.24 1.20
CA ALA A 123 1.52 1.16 1.85
C ALA A 123 0.43 0.68 0.89
N ARG A 124 0.41 1.20 -0.35
CA ARG A 124 -0.52 0.77 -1.40
C ARG A 124 -0.36 -0.70 -1.77
N TYR A 125 0.86 -1.18 -1.95
CA TYR A 125 1.12 -2.60 -2.23
C TYR A 125 0.63 -3.50 -1.10
N LEU A 126 0.96 -3.15 0.15
CA LEU A 126 0.61 -3.97 1.29
C LEU A 126 -0.90 -3.97 1.55
N LEU A 127 -1.53 -2.78 1.63
CA LEU A 127 -2.94 -2.64 2.01
C LEU A 127 -3.90 -3.13 0.93
N SER A 128 -3.53 -3.01 -0.35
CA SER A 128 -4.35 -3.51 -1.45
C SER A 128 -4.41 -5.05 -1.51
N ASP A 129 -3.46 -5.73 -0.86
CA ASP A 129 -3.44 -7.20 -0.77
C ASP A 129 -4.44 -7.75 0.27
N PHE A 130 -4.89 -6.91 1.20
CA PHE A 130 -5.88 -7.27 2.19
C PHE A 130 -7.29 -7.03 1.67
N THR A 131 -8.08 -8.10 1.62
CA THR A 131 -9.53 -7.99 1.45
C THR A 131 -10.13 -7.69 2.82
N PRO A 132 -10.86 -6.57 3.01
CA PRO A 132 -11.63 -6.41 4.23
C PRO A 132 -12.59 -7.60 4.34
N GLU A 133 -12.74 -8.16 5.54
CA GLU A 133 -13.81 -9.12 5.84
C GLU A 133 -15.11 -8.48 5.38
N THR A 134 -15.66 -8.99 4.28
CA THR A 134 -16.95 -8.57 3.76
C THR A 134 -17.95 -8.76 4.89
N VAL A 135 -18.72 -7.71 5.18
CA VAL A 135 -20.09 -7.89 5.71
C VAL A 135 -20.69 -9.04 4.92
N GLU A 136 -21.29 -10.01 5.59
CA GLU A 136 -21.96 -11.15 4.96
C GLU A 136 -22.63 -10.67 3.66
N GLN A 137 -22.43 -11.40 2.57
CA GLN A 137 -23.23 -11.23 1.36
C GLN A 137 -24.68 -11.62 1.71
N GLY A 138 -25.36 -10.80 2.51
CA GLY A 138 -26.78 -10.87 2.76
C GLY A 138 -27.43 -10.62 1.41
N GLY A 139 -27.96 -11.69 0.83
CA GLY A 139 -28.62 -11.66 -0.46
C GLY A 139 -29.54 -10.45 -0.53
N TRP A 140 -29.32 -9.61 -1.53
CA TRP A 140 -30.18 -8.48 -1.83
C TRP A 140 -31.53 -9.04 -2.28
N GLN A 141 -32.43 -9.32 -1.34
CA GLN A 141 -33.83 -9.56 -1.65
C GLN A 141 -34.43 -8.21 -2.01
N SER A 142 -34.51 -7.96 -3.31
CA SER A 142 -35.25 -6.88 -3.94
C SER A 142 -36.73 -6.90 -3.49
N THR A 143 -37.06 -6.25 -2.38
CA THR A 143 -38.45 -5.85 -2.13
C THR A 143 -38.72 -4.57 -2.91
N ARG A 144 -39.28 -4.74 -4.10
CA ARG A 144 -39.96 -3.65 -4.83
C ARG A 144 -41.18 -3.22 -4.01
N SER A 145 -41.06 -2.16 -3.23
CA SER A 145 -42.22 -1.40 -2.75
C SER A 145 -42.59 -0.37 -3.82
N SER A 146 -43.63 -0.68 -4.59
CA SER A 146 -44.26 0.29 -5.49
C SER A 146 -44.93 1.38 -4.67
N PHE A 147 -44.32 2.57 -4.62
CA PHE A 147 -45.04 3.79 -4.30
C PHE A 147 -45.89 4.18 -5.52
N ARG A 148 -47.22 4.21 -5.34
CA ARG A 148 -48.14 4.93 -6.22
C ARG A 148 -48.48 6.25 -5.55
N PHE A 149 -48.42 7.33 -6.33
CA PHE A 149 -48.99 8.64 -6.00
C PHE A 149 -50.51 8.58 -5.96
#